data_AF-A0A2V7XL98-F1
#
_entry.id   AF-A0A2V7XL98-F1
#
_cell.length_a   1.000
_cell.length_b   1.000
_cell.length_c   1.000
_cell.angle_alpha   90.00
_cell.angle_beta   90.00
_cell.angle_gamma   90.00
#
_symmetry.space_group_name_H-M   'P 1'
#
loop_
_entity.id
_entity.type
_entity.pdbx_description
1 polymer ?
#
loop_
_entity_poly.entity_id
_entity_poly.type
_entity_poly.pdbx_seq_one_letter_code
_entity_poly.pdbx_strand_id
1 'polypeptide(L)'
;MSLGGDASSALDTEVNNLLAAGITTVVAAGNDNGDACQKSPARVSGALTVGASTETDERAAFSNYGTCVDLFAPGTNVTSDWYSSPVATAVSSGTSESAPFVAGVAALCLEKYPTASPLTVSQTIISQSTLDVLLGIGAGSPNRLLFSLIDSLADTTGDSQLLADPSFEYGTTFWSAGICTIINQGDCPPDEEIPMSLPAHSGKGHATLGGKPQSFQLTSETVTIPSSVSRAELSLYLWTMTKGNTKKADDTLTVEVRDASGALLGT
;
A
#
# COMPACT_ATOMS: atom_id res chain seq x y z
N MET A 1 15.54 -14.94 -6.63
CA MET A 1 15.56 -16.24 -7.33
C MET A 1 14.89 -16.05 -8.69
N SER A 2 15.69 -15.74 -9.72
CA SER A 2 15.24 -15.60 -11.10
C SER A 2 15.14 -16.97 -11.79
N LEU A 3 14.31 -17.83 -11.21
CA LEU A 3 14.08 -19.21 -11.62
C LEU A 3 12.71 -19.66 -11.11
N GLY A 4 12.19 -20.74 -11.68
CA GLY A 4 10.98 -21.38 -11.21
C GLY A 4 10.72 -22.67 -11.96
N GLY A 5 9.73 -23.42 -11.48
CA GLY A 5 9.25 -24.64 -12.11
C GLY A 5 7.87 -25.00 -11.59
N ASP A 6 7.47 -26.24 -11.84
CA ASP A 6 6.23 -26.77 -11.30
C ASP A 6 6.24 -26.76 -9.76
N ALA A 7 5.06 -26.75 -9.19
CA ALA A 7 4.81 -26.84 -7.75
C ALA A 7 5.72 -27.86 -7.05
N SER A 8 6.52 -27.40 -6.10
CA SER A 8 7.45 -28.21 -5.31
C SER A 8 7.41 -27.80 -3.84
N SER A 9 6.78 -28.64 -3.00
CA SER A 9 6.69 -28.39 -1.55
C SER A 9 8.06 -28.35 -0.88
N ALA A 10 9.03 -29.12 -1.38
CA ALA A 10 10.40 -29.10 -0.87
C ALA A 10 11.06 -27.74 -1.11
N LEU A 11 10.90 -27.17 -2.30
CA LEU A 11 11.44 -25.84 -2.63
C LEU A 11 10.72 -24.75 -1.84
N ASP A 12 9.39 -24.83 -1.71
CA ASP A 12 8.61 -23.87 -0.93
C ASP A 12 9.01 -23.87 0.55
N THR A 13 9.27 -25.06 1.11
CA THR A 13 9.74 -25.20 2.50
C THR A 13 11.08 -24.50 2.68
N GLU A 14 12.02 -24.66 1.74
CA GLU A 14 13.33 -24.04 1.87
C GLU A 14 13.28 -22.52 1.71
N VAL A 15 12.41 -22.00 0.83
CA VAL A 15 12.19 -20.54 0.75
C VAL A 15 11.58 -20.00 2.04
N ASN A 16 10.63 -20.71 2.66
CA ASN A 16 10.11 -20.33 3.98
C ASN A 16 11.20 -20.36 5.06
N ASN A 17 12.14 -21.31 5.01
CA ASN A 17 13.28 -21.35 5.93
C ASN A 17 14.20 -20.12 5.77
N LEU A 18 14.45 -19.66 4.53
CA LEU A 18 15.21 -18.42 4.28
C LEU A 18 14.52 -17.22 4.91
N LEU A 19 13.20 -17.08 4.71
CA LEU A 19 12.40 -16.00 5.28
C LEU A 19 12.40 -16.04 6.80
N ALA A 20 12.25 -17.23 7.40
CA ALA A 20 12.32 -17.41 8.86
C ALA A 20 13.70 -17.10 9.43
N ALA A 21 14.77 -17.27 8.65
CA ALA A 21 16.13 -16.88 8.98
C ALA A 21 16.40 -15.37 8.80
N GLY A 22 15.39 -14.57 8.40
CA GLY A 22 15.50 -13.12 8.22
C GLY A 22 16.02 -12.71 6.83
N ILE A 23 16.05 -13.62 5.86
CA ILE A 23 16.53 -13.34 4.50
C ILE A 23 15.35 -12.94 3.61
N THR A 24 15.28 -11.66 3.24
CA THR A 24 14.30 -11.17 2.26
C THR A 24 14.50 -11.89 0.93
N THR A 25 13.46 -12.59 0.48
CA THR A 25 13.52 -13.40 -0.73
C THR A 25 12.58 -12.86 -1.80
N VAL A 26 13.14 -12.52 -2.95
CA VAL A 26 12.42 -12.05 -4.14
C VAL A 26 12.46 -13.14 -5.19
N VAL A 27 11.34 -13.45 -5.84
CA VAL A 27 11.22 -14.57 -6.79
C VAL A 27 10.50 -14.14 -8.07
N ALA A 28 10.83 -14.79 -9.17
CA ALA A 28 10.15 -14.58 -10.45
C ALA A 28 8.77 -15.27 -10.46
N ALA A 29 7.74 -14.61 -10.99
CA ALA A 29 6.39 -15.21 -11.12
C ALA A 29 6.33 -16.36 -12.16
N GLY A 30 7.23 -16.33 -13.15
CA GLY A 30 7.30 -17.30 -14.25
C GLY A 30 6.80 -16.74 -15.59
N ASN A 31 7.12 -17.43 -16.68
CA ASN A 31 7.00 -16.93 -18.06
C ASN A 31 6.03 -17.78 -18.91
N ASP A 32 4.98 -18.33 -18.30
CA ASP A 32 4.05 -19.28 -18.95
C ASP A 32 2.73 -18.63 -19.39
N ASN A 33 2.54 -17.32 -19.17
CA ASN A 33 1.26 -16.63 -19.28
C ASN A 33 0.13 -17.37 -18.51
N GLY A 34 0.45 -17.87 -17.32
CA GLY A 34 -0.44 -18.65 -16.48
C GLY A 34 -0.55 -18.14 -15.05
N ASP A 35 -1.23 -18.91 -14.21
CA ASP A 35 -1.39 -18.65 -12.79
C ASP A 35 -0.08 -18.90 -12.02
N ALA A 36 0.48 -17.84 -11.43
CA ALA A 36 1.70 -17.91 -10.62
C ALA A 36 1.56 -18.84 -9.41
N CYS A 37 0.34 -19.06 -8.89
CA CYS A 37 0.09 -19.96 -7.77
C CYS A 37 0.38 -21.43 -8.09
N GLN A 38 0.53 -21.79 -9.37
CA GLN A 38 0.90 -23.14 -9.80
C GLN A 38 2.42 -23.37 -9.88
N LYS A 39 3.23 -22.35 -9.56
CA LYS A 39 4.69 -22.37 -9.72
C LYS A 39 5.40 -22.25 -8.39
N SER A 40 6.53 -22.95 -8.26
CA SER A 40 7.45 -22.80 -7.14
C SER A 40 8.75 -22.16 -7.62
N PRO A 41 9.30 -21.18 -6.88
CA PRO A 41 8.85 -20.69 -5.56
C PRO A 41 7.80 -19.55 -5.60
N ALA A 42 7.24 -19.22 -6.77
CA ALA A 42 6.31 -18.09 -6.93
C ALA A 42 5.07 -18.12 -6.01
N ARG A 43 4.60 -19.30 -5.60
CA ARG A 43 3.45 -19.46 -4.70
C ARG A 43 3.77 -19.31 -3.21
N VAL A 44 5.02 -19.05 -2.84
CA VAL A 44 5.42 -18.89 -1.43
C VAL A 44 5.00 -17.50 -0.95
N SER A 45 3.97 -17.44 -0.11
CA SER A 45 3.32 -16.18 0.31
C SER A 45 4.22 -15.18 1.06
N GLY A 46 5.33 -15.64 1.65
CA GLY A 46 6.27 -14.74 2.33
C GLY A 46 7.37 -14.19 1.42
N ALA A 47 7.53 -14.72 0.21
CA ALA A 47 8.47 -14.20 -0.78
C ALA A 47 7.79 -13.10 -1.62
N LEU A 48 8.56 -12.13 -2.10
CA LEU A 48 8.08 -11.15 -3.07
C LEU A 48 8.07 -11.77 -4.46
N THR A 49 6.90 -12.11 -4.97
CA THR A 49 6.70 -12.69 -6.30
C THR A 49 6.44 -11.60 -7.33
N VAL A 50 7.31 -11.56 -8.35
CA VAL A 50 7.40 -10.42 -9.28
C VAL A 50 6.97 -10.81 -10.69
N GLY A 51 5.93 -10.13 -11.18
CA GLY A 51 5.52 -10.17 -12.59
C GLY A 51 6.33 -9.21 -13.46
N ALA A 52 6.25 -9.38 -14.78
CA ALA A 52 6.96 -8.55 -15.74
C ALA A 52 6.05 -7.54 -16.44
N SER A 53 6.47 -6.27 -16.50
CA SER A 53 5.85 -5.24 -17.32
C SER A 53 6.71 -4.88 -18.55
N THR A 54 6.06 -4.29 -19.54
CA THR A 54 6.69 -3.63 -20.68
C THR A 54 7.03 -2.17 -20.36
N GLU A 55 7.74 -1.52 -21.27
CA GLU A 55 8.01 -0.07 -21.21
C GLU A 55 6.76 0.81 -21.38
N THR A 56 5.64 0.23 -21.81
CA THR A 56 4.34 0.92 -22.01
C THR A 56 3.36 0.62 -20.88
N ASP A 57 3.85 0.17 -19.73
CA ASP A 57 3.06 -0.24 -18.56
C ASP A 57 2.03 -1.34 -18.87
N GLU A 58 2.28 -2.18 -19.87
CA GLU A 58 1.49 -3.40 -20.09
C GLU A 58 2.13 -4.57 -19.35
N ARG A 59 1.34 -5.54 -18.88
CA ARG A 59 1.90 -6.83 -18.49
C ARG A 59 2.56 -7.47 -19.70
N ALA A 60 3.81 -7.91 -19.57
CA ALA A 60 4.49 -8.65 -20.61
C ALA A 60 3.70 -9.92 -20.96
N ALA A 61 3.50 -10.20 -22.25
CA ALA A 61 2.60 -11.27 -22.70
C ALA A 61 2.93 -12.66 -22.11
N PHE A 62 4.21 -12.91 -21.78
CA PHE A 62 4.67 -14.15 -21.16
C PHE A 62 4.49 -14.19 -19.63
N SER A 63 4.34 -13.04 -18.96
CA SER A 63 4.37 -12.98 -17.49
C SER A 63 3.22 -13.79 -16.89
N ASN A 64 3.53 -14.65 -15.93
CA ASN A 64 2.49 -15.19 -15.06
C ASN A 64 1.80 -14.07 -14.27
N TYR A 65 0.58 -14.36 -13.82
CA TYR A 65 -0.35 -13.43 -13.17
C TYR A 65 -1.12 -14.13 -12.04
N GLY A 66 -1.99 -13.39 -11.35
CA GLY A 66 -2.90 -13.93 -10.34
C GLY A 66 -2.55 -13.50 -8.91
N THR A 67 -3.26 -14.08 -7.95
CA THR A 67 -3.21 -13.67 -6.53
C THR A 67 -1.89 -13.97 -5.82
N CYS A 68 -1.02 -14.80 -6.43
CA CYS A 68 0.32 -15.07 -5.90
C CYS A 68 1.38 -14.11 -6.44
N VAL A 69 1.02 -13.14 -7.29
CA VAL A 69 1.90 -12.03 -7.67
C VAL A 69 1.70 -10.90 -6.68
N ASP A 70 2.79 -10.32 -6.17
CA ASP A 70 2.72 -9.18 -5.24
C ASP A 70 2.80 -7.83 -5.96
N LEU A 71 3.61 -7.76 -7.01
CA LEU A 71 3.81 -6.57 -7.84
C LEU A 71 4.47 -6.93 -9.19
N PHE A 72 4.51 -5.96 -10.08
CA PHE A 72 5.23 -6.01 -11.35
C PHE A 72 6.44 -5.08 -11.33
N ALA A 73 7.43 -5.41 -12.15
CA ALA A 73 8.58 -4.56 -12.44
C ALA A 73 8.98 -4.69 -13.92
N PRO A 74 9.78 -3.75 -14.47
CA PRO A 74 10.25 -3.83 -15.85
C PRO A 74 10.88 -5.19 -16.15
N GLY A 75 10.41 -5.86 -17.21
CA GLY A 75 10.84 -7.23 -17.53
C GLY A 75 10.99 -7.52 -19.02
N THR A 76 10.75 -6.54 -19.90
CA THR A 76 10.99 -6.69 -21.34
C THR A 76 12.13 -5.79 -21.79
N ASN A 77 12.94 -6.29 -22.73
CA ASN A 77 14.06 -5.57 -23.33
C ASN A 77 15.02 -4.97 -22.28
N VAL A 78 15.25 -5.71 -21.19
CA VAL A 78 16.14 -5.27 -20.10
C VAL A 78 17.58 -5.51 -20.53
N THR A 79 18.36 -4.44 -20.53
CA THR A 79 19.81 -4.51 -20.79
C THR A 79 20.56 -4.71 -19.49
N SER A 80 21.45 -5.70 -19.45
CA SER A 80 22.33 -5.95 -18.30
C SER A 80 23.69 -6.48 -18.73
N ASP A 81 24.56 -6.74 -17.76
CA ASP A 81 25.87 -7.36 -17.96
C ASP A 81 25.74 -8.81 -18.47
N TRP A 82 26.81 -9.30 -19.12
CA TRP A 82 26.80 -10.63 -19.73
C TRP A 82 28.12 -11.37 -19.55
N TYR A 83 28.04 -12.70 -19.42
CA TYR A 83 29.18 -13.55 -19.02
C TYR A 83 30.33 -13.63 -20.04
N SER A 84 30.11 -13.19 -21.29
CA SER A 84 31.08 -13.39 -22.38
C SER A 84 32.33 -12.51 -22.26
N SER A 85 32.27 -11.39 -21.53
CA SER A 85 33.45 -10.57 -21.18
C SER A 85 33.13 -9.58 -20.05
N PRO A 86 34.13 -8.96 -19.39
CA PRO A 86 33.91 -7.98 -18.30
C PRO A 86 33.16 -6.70 -18.68
N VAL A 87 32.98 -6.42 -19.97
CA VAL A 87 32.25 -5.24 -20.48
C VAL A 87 31.10 -5.63 -21.40
N ALA A 88 30.82 -6.93 -21.52
CA ALA A 88 29.75 -7.40 -22.37
C ALA A 88 28.39 -7.09 -21.74
N THR A 89 27.44 -6.76 -22.60
CA THR A 89 26.04 -6.59 -22.24
C THR A 89 25.16 -7.47 -23.11
N ALA A 90 23.97 -7.78 -22.61
CA ALA A 90 22.93 -8.46 -23.37
C ALA A 90 21.56 -7.85 -23.05
N VAL A 91 20.62 -8.04 -23.97
CA VAL A 91 19.22 -7.68 -23.78
C VAL A 91 18.42 -8.96 -23.61
N SER A 92 17.66 -9.05 -22.53
CA SER A 92 16.82 -10.20 -22.21
C SER A 92 15.41 -9.75 -21.80
N SER A 93 14.48 -10.69 -21.77
CA SER A 93 13.11 -10.47 -21.31
C SER A 93 12.61 -11.67 -20.51
N GLY A 94 11.95 -11.39 -19.40
CA GLY A 94 11.45 -12.39 -18.48
C GLY A 94 11.08 -11.80 -17.12
N THR A 95 10.26 -12.52 -16.36
CA THR A 95 10.10 -12.24 -14.92
C THR A 95 11.42 -12.43 -14.15
N SER A 96 12.37 -13.15 -14.75
CA SER A 96 13.74 -13.29 -14.28
C SER A 96 14.49 -11.96 -14.24
N GLU A 97 14.20 -11.05 -15.15
CA GLU A 97 14.76 -9.70 -15.24
C GLU A 97 13.98 -8.71 -14.35
N SER A 98 12.69 -8.94 -14.11
CA SER A 98 11.88 -8.15 -13.18
C SER A 98 12.27 -8.37 -11.71
N ALA A 99 12.50 -9.62 -11.32
CA ALA A 99 12.87 -9.97 -9.94
C ALA A 99 14.10 -9.19 -9.39
N PRO A 100 15.23 -9.03 -10.12
CA PRO A 100 16.39 -8.29 -9.62
C PRO A 100 16.13 -6.79 -9.43
N PHE A 101 15.19 -6.15 -10.15
CA PHE A 101 14.80 -4.77 -9.86
C PHE A 101 14.20 -4.66 -8.45
N VAL A 102 13.25 -5.54 -8.12
CA VAL A 102 12.64 -5.59 -6.78
C VAL A 102 13.67 -5.95 -5.71
N ALA A 103 14.59 -6.87 -6.01
CA ALA A 103 15.71 -7.19 -5.11
C ALA A 103 16.63 -5.98 -4.87
N GLY A 104 16.87 -5.15 -5.89
CA GLY A 104 17.61 -3.90 -5.75
C GLY A 104 16.90 -2.90 -4.82
N VAL A 105 15.59 -2.72 -4.97
CA VAL A 105 14.82 -1.85 -4.06
C VAL A 105 14.77 -2.41 -2.63
N ALA A 106 14.68 -3.75 -2.47
CA ALA A 106 14.81 -4.38 -1.17
C ALA A 106 16.19 -4.11 -0.53
N ALA A 107 17.26 -4.10 -1.33
CA ALA A 107 18.59 -3.75 -0.85
C ALA A 107 18.67 -2.27 -0.42
N LEU A 108 18.07 -1.33 -1.17
CA LEU A 108 17.97 0.08 -0.76
C LEU A 108 17.19 0.25 0.55
N CYS A 109 16.12 -0.53 0.72
CA CYS A 109 15.36 -0.57 1.97
C CYS A 109 16.23 -1.05 3.14
N LEU A 110 16.96 -2.15 2.96
CA LEU A 110 17.85 -2.71 3.97
C LEU A 110 19.11 -1.87 4.23
N GLU A 111 19.57 -1.08 3.27
CA GLU A 111 20.66 -0.12 3.48
C GLU A 111 20.24 0.95 4.51
N LYS A 112 19.03 1.48 4.37
CA LYS A 112 18.47 2.49 5.28
C LYS A 112 18.01 1.86 6.60
N TYR A 113 17.56 0.61 6.56
CA TYR A 113 16.96 -0.11 7.69
C TYR A 113 17.52 -1.54 7.82
N PRO A 114 18.77 -1.70 8.28
CA PRO A 114 19.49 -2.98 8.22
C PRO A 114 18.92 -4.09 9.11
N THR A 115 18.03 -3.75 10.04
CA THR A 115 17.35 -4.72 10.93
C THR A 115 15.90 -4.99 10.54
N ALA A 116 15.43 -4.46 9.40
CA ALA A 116 14.06 -4.70 8.94
C ALA A 116 13.85 -6.18 8.60
N SER A 117 12.73 -6.74 9.06
CA SER A 117 12.38 -8.14 8.76
C SER A 117 11.99 -8.30 7.28
N PRO A 118 12.04 -9.53 6.72
CA PRO A 118 11.54 -9.80 5.37
C PRO A 118 10.11 -9.31 5.13
N LEU A 119 9.22 -9.48 6.12
CA LEU A 119 7.86 -8.98 6.08
C LEU A 119 7.79 -7.45 6.02
N THR A 120 8.62 -6.78 6.83
CA THR A 120 8.71 -5.31 6.82
C THR A 120 9.17 -4.79 5.46
N VAL A 121 10.21 -5.40 4.90
CA VAL A 121 10.73 -5.02 3.58
C VAL A 121 9.68 -5.26 2.49
N SER A 122 9.01 -6.42 2.48
CA SER A 122 7.99 -6.72 1.47
C SER A 122 6.81 -5.77 1.53
N GLN A 123 6.25 -5.51 2.72
CA GLN A 123 5.15 -4.56 2.89
C GLN A 123 5.56 -3.13 2.54
N THR A 124 6.81 -2.75 2.82
CA THR A 124 7.35 -1.44 2.44
C THR A 124 7.34 -1.25 0.93
N ILE A 125 7.83 -2.25 0.18
CA ILE A 125 7.87 -2.23 -1.28
C ILE A 125 6.46 -2.23 -1.87
N ILE A 126 5.56 -3.08 -1.36
CA ILE A 126 4.18 -3.20 -1.84
C ILE A 126 3.39 -1.90 -1.59
N SER A 127 3.54 -1.29 -0.42
CA SER A 127 2.82 -0.06 -0.05
C SER A 127 3.28 1.18 -0.82
N GLN A 128 4.55 1.21 -1.24
CA GLN A 128 5.14 2.34 -1.96
C GLN A 128 5.21 2.14 -3.47
N SER A 129 4.72 1.02 -4.00
CA SER A 129 4.58 0.81 -5.44
C SER A 129 3.68 1.87 -6.08
N THR A 130 3.95 2.23 -7.32
CA THR A 130 3.02 3.00 -8.16
C THR A 130 1.76 2.18 -8.42
N LEU A 131 0.60 2.73 -8.08
CA LEU A 131 -0.69 2.04 -8.18
C LEU A 131 -1.38 2.33 -9.49
N ASP A 132 -2.12 1.34 -10.00
CA ASP A 132 -3.15 1.49 -11.05
C ASP A 132 -2.68 2.05 -12.41
N VAL A 133 -1.39 1.91 -12.72
CA VAL A 133 -0.82 2.31 -14.01
C VAL A 133 -0.76 1.15 -15.02
N LEU A 134 -0.78 -0.09 -14.56
CA LEU A 134 -0.55 -1.24 -15.43
C LEU A 134 -1.81 -1.65 -16.18
N LEU A 135 -1.62 -2.07 -17.43
CA LEU A 135 -2.64 -2.57 -18.33
C LEU A 135 -2.53 -4.09 -18.52
N GLY A 136 -3.66 -4.77 -18.67
CA GLY A 136 -3.68 -6.20 -19.01
C GLY A 136 -3.07 -7.14 -17.95
N ILE A 137 -3.09 -6.75 -16.67
CA ILE A 137 -2.41 -7.44 -15.56
C ILE A 137 -2.89 -8.87 -15.26
N GLY A 138 -3.99 -9.30 -15.87
CA GLY A 138 -4.60 -10.61 -15.59
C GLY A 138 -5.49 -10.59 -14.34
N ALA A 139 -6.45 -11.51 -14.29
CA ALA A 139 -7.43 -11.55 -13.21
C ALA A 139 -6.75 -11.89 -11.86
N GLY A 140 -7.10 -11.16 -10.82
CA GLY A 140 -6.61 -11.37 -9.45
C GLY A 140 -5.21 -10.83 -9.17
N SER A 141 -4.48 -10.34 -10.19
CA SER A 141 -3.19 -9.67 -9.96
C SER A 141 -3.38 -8.31 -9.29
N PRO A 142 -2.46 -7.89 -8.40
CA PRO A 142 -2.43 -6.53 -7.90
C PRO A 142 -1.91 -5.57 -8.98
N ASN A 143 -2.56 -4.41 -9.12
CA ASN A 143 -2.08 -3.35 -10.02
C ASN A 143 -1.02 -2.49 -9.32
N ARG A 144 0.18 -3.03 -9.19
CA ARG A 144 1.31 -2.43 -8.47
C ARG A 144 2.56 -2.50 -9.34
N LEU A 145 3.12 -1.36 -9.70
CA LEU A 145 4.41 -1.26 -10.39
C LEU A 145 5.49 -0.80 -9.41
N LEU A 146 6.63 -1.49 -9.39
CA LEU A 146 7.76 -1.17 -8.51
C LEU A 146 8.16 0.31 -8.58
N PHE A 147 8.38 0.90 -7.42
CA PHE A 147 8.92 2.25 -7.24
C PHE A 147 10.08 2.22 -6.23
N SER A 148 11.14 2.99 -6.47
CA SER A 148 12.40 2.87 -5.73
C SER A 148 12.63 3.94 -4.66
N LEU A 149 11.90 5.06 -4.68
CA LEU A 149 12.09 6.12 -3.68
C LEU A 149 11.31 5.75 -2.42
N ILE A 150 11.99 5.02 -1.53
CA ILE A 150 11.43 4.56 -0.25
C ILE A 150 11.62 5.62 0.83
N ASP A 151 10.52 6.26 1.23
CA ASP A 151 10.53 7.36 2.21
C ASP A 151 10.62 6.84 3.65
N SER A 152 9.87 5.80 3.99
CA SER A 152 9.83 5.17 5.32
C SER A 152 9.47 3.68 5.25
N LEU A 153 9.72 2.91 6.32
CA LEU A 153 9.26 1.52 6.40
C LEU A 153 7.74 1.44 6.55
N ALA A 154 7.14 0.40 5.98
CA ALA A 154 5.80 -0.02 6.36
C ALA A 154 5.79 -0.47 7.82
N ASP A 155 4.75 -0.08 8.55
CA ASP A 155 4.52 -0.57 9.90
C ASP A 155 4.01 -2.01 9.85
N THR A 156 4.83 -2.95 10.31
CA THR A 156 4.54 -4.39 10.33
C THR A 156 4.57 -4.97 11.73
N THR A 157 4.54 -4.13 12.77
CA THR A 157 4.72 -4.56 14.17
C THR A 157 3.57 -5.40 14.71
N GLY A 158 2.50 -5.62 13.94
CA GLY A 158 1.30 -6.29 14.45
C GLY A 158 0.56 -5.45 15.49
N ASP A 159 1.06 -4.24 15.81
CA ASP A 159 0.21 -3.13 16.18
C ASP A 159 -0.56 -2.76 14.91
N SER A 160 -1.58 -3.56 14.62
CA SER A 160 -2.75 -3.09 13.91
C SER A 160 -3.33 -1.93 14.73
N GLN A 161 -2.71 -0.75 14.66
CA GLN A 161 -3.36 0.53 14.98
C GLN A 161 -4.36 0.89 13.87
N LEU A 162 -5.12 -0.09 13.43
CA LEU A 162 -6.50 0.11 13.06
C LEU A 162 -7.27 -0.50 14.20
N LEU A 163 -7.55 0.36 15.18
CA LEU A 163 -8.75 0.16 15.99
C LEU A 163 -9.87 -0.09 14.97
N ALA A 164 -10.63 -1.17 15.16
CA ALA A 164 -11.74 -1.45 14.27
C ALA A 164 -12.73 -0.30 14.39
N ASP A 165 -12.69 0.62 13.43
CA ASP A 165 -13.69 1.65 13.23
C ASP A 165 -14.81 1.01 12.41
N PRO A 166 -16.01 0.78 12.99
CA PRO A 166 -17.14 0.25 12.25
C PRO A 166 -17.67 1.21 11.17
N SER A 167 -17.09 2.41 11.02
CA SER A 167 -17.48 3.42 10.03
C SER A 167 -16.46 3.74 8.93
N PHE A 168 -15.28 3.12 8.90
CA PHE A 168 -14.36 3.18 7.75
C PHE A 168 -13.84 1.78 7.39
N GLU A 169 -14.68 0.98 6.71
CA GLU A 169 -14.23 -0.31 6.20
C GLU A 169 -13.40 -0.19 4.92
N TYR A 170 -12.39 -1.05 4.82
CA TYR A 170 -11.65 -1.33 3.59
C TYR A 170 -12.58 -1.89 2.51
N GLY A 171 -12.69 -1.23 1.36
CA GLY A 171 -13.48 -1.70 0.23
C GLY A 171 -13.35 -0.82 -1.03
N THR A 172 -13.68 -1.38 -2.20
CA THR A 172 -13.61 -0.73 -3.52
C THR A 172 -14.83 0.14 -3.85
N THR A 173 -15.50 0.70 -2.84
CA THR A 173 -16.72 1.50 -3.03
C THR A 173 -16.42 2.99 -2.86
N PHE A 174 -16.76 3.77 -3.87
CA PHE A 174 -16.62 5.23 -3.85
C PHE A 174 -17.52 5.87 -2.78
N TRP A 175 -16.96 6.79 -1.99
CA TRP A 175 -17.72 7.70 -1.13
C TRP A 175 -17.54 9.14 -1.61
N SER A 176 -18.66 9.88 -1.68
CA SER A 176 -18.67 11.33 -1.76
C SER A 176 -19.37 11.89 -0.54
N ALA A 177 -18.71 12.74 0.24
CA ALA A 177 -19.34 13.52 1.29
C ALA A 177 -19.44 14.98 0.82
N GLY A 178 -20.68 15.46 0.63
CA GLY A 178 -21.00 16.87 0.48
C GLY A 178 -21.69 17.42 1.72
N ILE A 179 -21.78 18.74 1.85
CA ILE A 179 -22.37 19.45 3.01
C ILE A 179 -23.79 18.95 3.34
N CYS A 180 -24.54 18.46 2.35
CA CYS A 180 -25.92 17.98 2.50
C CYS A 180 -26.02 16.47 2.83
N THR A 181 -24.91 15.80 3.15
CA THR A 181 -24.89 14.43 3.69
C THR A 181 -25.05 14.41 5.21
N ILE A 182 -24.83 15.55 5.88
CA ILE A 182 -24.75 15.67 7.34
C ILE A 182 -26.01 16.33 7.94
N ILE A 183 -26.84 16.97 7.11
CA ILE A 183 -28.13 17.56 7.51
C ILE A 183 -29.29 16.82 6.83
N ASN A 184 -30.40 16.64 7.55
CA ASN A 184 -31.64 16.08 7.00
C ASN A 184 -31.97 16.77 5.66
N GLN A 185 -32.30 15.99 4.63
CA GLN A 185 -32.40 16.45 3.24
C GLN A 185 -33.41 17.59 2.96
N GLY A 186 -34.21 18.01 3.94
CA GLY A 186 -35.22 19.06 3.80
C GLY A 186 -34.69 20.51 3.78
N ASP A 187 -33.47 20.78 4.26
CA ASP A 187 -33.01 22.15 4.57
C ASP A 187 -31.77 22.62 3.77
N CYS A 188 -31.46 22.01 2.62
CA CYS A 188 -30.30 22.37 1.80
C CYS A 188 -30.62 23.63 0.93
N PRO A 189 -29.98 24.81 1.12
CA PRO A 189 -30.18 25.96 0.25
C PRO A 189 -29.46 25.74 -1.10
N PRO A 190 -30.05 26.20 -2.23
CA PRO A 190 -29.42 26.09 -3.53
C PRO A 190 -28.40 27.22 -3.69
N ASP A 191 -27.13 26.99 -3.33
CA ASP A 191 -26.08 27.96 -3.65
C ASP A 191 -25.35 27.56 -4.93
N GLU A 192 -25.67 28.34 -5.97
CA GLU A 192 -24.91 28.57 -7.19
C GLU A 192 -23.50 29.10 -6.82
N GLU A 193 -22.48 28.24 -6.90
CA GLU A 193 -21.12 28.54 -7.42
C GLU A 193 -20.13 27.47 -6.94
N ILE A 194 -19.91 26.49 -7.84
CA ILE A 194 -18.85 25.47 -7.87
C ILE A 194 -18.98 24.34 -6.81
N PRO A 195 -19.33 23.10 -7.22
CA PRO A 195 -19.28 21.97 -6.31
C PRO A 195 -17.82 21.68 -5.93
N MET A 196 -17.50 21.74 -4.64
CA MET A 196 -16.26 21.19 -4.07
C MET A 196 -16.23 19.64 -4.10
N SER A 197 -16.79 19.02 -5.15
CA SER A 197 -16.66 17.59 -5.39
C SER A 197 -15.38 17.33 -6.19
N LEU A 198 -14.23 17.37 -5.52
CA LEU A 198 -13.03 16.72 -6.06
C LEU A 198 -13.10 15.22 -5.69
N PRO A 199 -12.71 14.30 -6.60
CA PRO A 199 -12.62 12.87 -6.28
C PRO A 199 -11.60 12.60 -5.16
N ALA A 200 -11.93 11.69 -4.24
CA ALA A 200 -11.04 11.28 -3.16
C ALA A 200 -9.94 10.32 -3.65
N HIS A 201 -8.74 10.44 -3.06
CA HIS A 201 -7.61 9.53 -3.22
C HIS A 201 -7.58 8.49 -2.08
N SER A 202 -6.98 7.32 -2.32
CA SER A 202 -6.80 6.27 -1.31
C SER A 202 -5.66 6.57 -0.31
N GLY A 203 -5.91 6.42 0.99
CA GLY A 203 -4.92 6.58 2.08
C GLY A 203 -5.57 6.66 3.48
N LYS A 204 -4.74 6.71 4.55
CA LYS A 204 -5.16 6.87 5.96
C LYS A 204 -6.16 8.04 6.08
N GLY A 205 -7.34 7.77 6.66
CA GLY A 205 -8.54 8.61 6.52
C GLY A 205 -8.41 10.06 6.97
N HIS A 206 -9.17 10.95 6.32
CA HIS A 206 -9.32 12.35 6.70
C HIS A 206 -10.81 12.66 6.97
N ALA A 207 -11.10 13.31 8.11
CA ALA A 207 -12.39 13.96 8.34
C ALA A 207 -12.27 15.46 7.99
N THR A 208 -13.23 16.00 7.24
CA THR A 208 -13.29 17.44 6.95
C THR A 208 -14.40 18.11 7.78
N LEU A 209 -14.04 19.14 8.54
CA LEU A 209 -14.99 20.03 9.20
C LEU A 209 -15.20 21.25 8.30
N GLY A 210 -16.36 21.33 7.66
CA GLY A 210 -16.76 22.47 6.82
C GLY A 210 -17.77 23.33 7.54
N GLY A 211 -17.46 24.62 7.75
CA GLY A 211 -18.42 25.58 8.31
C GLY A 211 -17.95 27.02 8.21
N LYS A 212 -18.88 27.94 7.91
CA LYS A 212 -18.75 29.37 8.27
C LYS A 212 -18.74 29.49 9.80
N PRO A 213 -18.24 30.59 10.40
CA PRO A 213 -18.04 30.71 11.85
C PRO A 213 -19.33 30.37 12.61
N GLN A 214 -19.34 29.18 13.22
CA GLN A 214 -20.31 28.76 14.22
C GLN A 214 -19.53 28.29 15.43
N SER A 215 -20.05 28.62 16.62
CA SER A 215 -19.28 28.64 17.86
C SER A 215 -18.82 27.27 18.37
N PHE A 216 -19.29 26.17 17.80
CA PHE A 216 -18.79 24.80 18.06
C PHE A 216 -19.45 23.80 17.08
N GLN A 217 -18.67 22.87 16.54
CA GLN A 217 -19.17 21.62 15.96
C GLN A 217 -18.52 20.46 16.74
N LEU A 218 -19.35 19.55 17.26
CA LEU A 218 -18.88 18.40 18.01
C LEU A 218 -19.07 17.15 17.15
N THR A 219 -17.96 16.53 16.74
CA THR A 219 -17.96 15.23 16.08
C THR A 219 -17.32 14.23 17.03
N SER A 220 -17.95 13.09 17.24
CA SER A 220 -17.43 12.01 18.07
C SER A 220 -17.29 10.75 17.23
N GLU A 221 -16.18 10.04 17.42
CA GLU A 221 -15.92 8.74 16.80
C GLU A 221 -15.69 7.71 17.91
N THR A 222 -16.25 6.52 17.74
CA THR A 222 -16.10 5.43 18.72
C THR A 222 -15.08 4.44 18.23
N VAL A 223 -14.09 4.23 19.08
CA VAL A 223 -12.93 3.42 18.78
C VAL A 223 -12.93 2.21 19.72
N THR A 224 -12.98 1.00 19.19
CA THR A 224 -12.98 -0.22 20.01
C THR A 224 -11.57 -0.68 20.30
N ILE A 225 -11.16 -0.66 21.57
CA ILE A 225 -9.88 -1.21 22.03
C ILE A 225 -10.08 -2.70 22.39
N PRO A 226 -9.41 -3.64 21.71
CA PRO A 226 -9.52 -5.05 22.05
C PRO A 226 -9.00 -5.33 23.47
N SER A 227 -9.70 -6.18 24.21
CA SER A 227 -9.35 -6.54 25.59
C SER A 227 -7.96 -7.17 25.77
N SER A 228 -7.34 -7.65 24.68
CA SER A 228 -5.97 -8.19 24.67
C SER A 228 -4.87 -7.13 24.63
N VAL A 229 -5.22 -5.85 24.45
CA VAL A 229 -4.29 -4.73 24.30
C VAL A 229 -4.04 -4.06 25.65
N SER A 230 -2.77 -3.98 26.07
CA SER A 230 -2.38 -3.34 27.34
C SER A 230 -2.10 -1.84 27.21
N ARG A 231 -1.95 -1.32 25.97
CA ARG A 231 -1.71 0.09 25.67
C ARG A 231 -2.24 0.41 24.27
N ALA A 232 -3.02 1.48 24.15
CA ALA A 232 -3.40 2.07 22.87
C ALA A 232 -2.89 3.51 22.80
N GLU A 233 -2.40 3.93 21.64
CA GLU A 233 -1.94 5.29 21.40
C GLU A 233 -2.73 5.86 20.24
N LEU A 234 -3.37 7.02 20.43
CA LEU A 234 -4.13 7.72 19.39
C LEU A 234 -3.31 8.93 18.93
N SER A 235 -2.93 8.94 17.66
CA SER A 235 -2.30 10.10 17.02
C SER A 235 -3.31 10.81 16.12
N LEU A 236 -3.55 12.09 16.39
CA LEU A 236 -4.47 12.93 15.61
C LEU A 236 -3.66 13.98 14.84
N TYR A 237 -4.02 14.19 13.58
CA TYR A 237 -3.45 15.26 12.77
C TYR A 237 -4.55 16.24 12.39
N LEU A 238 -4.36 17.52 12.75
CA LEU A 238 -5.25 18.59 12.31
C LEU A 238 -4.68 19.25 11.06
N TRP A 239 -5.43 19.19 9.96
CA TRP A 239 -5.14 19.98 8.77
C TRP A 239 -6.12 21.14 8.66
N THR A 240 -5.63 22.38 8.79
CA THR A 240 -6.46 23.58 8.60
C THR A 240 -6.25 24.16 7.20
N MET A 241 -7.32 24.32 6.40
CA MET A 241 -7.29 25.08 5.15
C MET A 241 -8.02 26.41 5.33
N THR A 242 -7.27 27.50 5.52
CA THR A 242 -7.84 28.85 5.62
C THR A 242 -7.97 29.46 4.24
N LYS A 243 -9.20 29.81 3.82
CA LYS A 243 -9.44 30.60 2.60
C LYS A 243 -9.39 32.09 2.94
N GLY A 244 -8.19 32.61 3.24
CA GLY A 244 -7.96 34.02 3.56
C GLY A 244 -6.47 34.38 3.63
N ASN A 245 -6.12 35.65 3.35
CA ASN A 245 -4.74 36.15 3.34
C ASN A 245 -4.18 36.48 4.74
N THR A 246 -4.90 36.11 5.81
CA THR A 246 -4.52 36.41 7.19
C THR A 246 -3.88 35.19 7.83
N LYS A 247 -2.63 35.31 8.29
CA LYS A 247 -1.89 34.25 9.01
C LYS A 247 -2.34 34.05 10.46
N LYS A 248 -3.58 34.45 10.80
CA LYS A 248 -4.09 34.38 12.15
C LYS A 248 -4.93 33.11 12.29
N ALA A 249 -4.55 32.23 13.20
CA ALA A 249 -5.37 31.08 13.58
C ALA A 249 -6.50 31.61 14.46
N ASP A 250 -7.72 31.69 13.92
CA ASP A 250 -8.92 32.07 14.68
C ASP A 250 -9.72 30.81 15.14
N ASP A 251 -9.29 29.61 14.74
CA ASP A 251 -9.93 28.34 15.06
C ASP A 251 -9.12 27.54 16.09
N THR A 252 -9.80 26.93 17.06
CA THR A 252 -9.21 26.04 18.07
C THR A 252 -9.86 24.66 17.96
N LEU A 253 -9.05 23.63 17.68
CA LEU A 253 -9.50 22.24 17.84
C LEU A 253 -9.17 21.79 19.26
N THR A 254 -10.18 21.27 19.96
CA THR A 254 -9.99 20.53 21.22
C THR A 254 -10.46 19.11 20.98
N VAL A 255 -9.64 18.12 21.32
CA VAL A 255 -10.00 16.71 21.24
C VAL A 255 -10.15 16.19 22.65
N GLU A 256 -11.22 15.45 22.91
CA GLU A 256 -11.42 14.78 24.20
C GLU A 256 -11.46 13.28 23.97
N VAL A 257 -10.68 12.54 24.75
CA VAL A 257 -10.74 11.08 24.79
C VAL A 257 -11.66 10.69 25.94
N ARG A 258 -12.74 9.97 25.64
CA ARG A 258 -13.72 9.51 26.62
C ARG A 258 -13.88 8.00 26.56
N ASP A 259 -14.18 7.37 27.70
CA ASP A 259 -14.53 5.94 27.74
C ASP A 259 -15.99 5.71 27.30
N ALA A 260 -16.41 4.44 27.22
CA ALA A 260 -17.77 4.05 26.84
C ALA A 260 -18.86 4.53 27.82
N SER A 261 -18.50 4.94 29.04
CA SER A 261 -19.41 5.57 30.01
C SER A 261 -19.51 7.09 29.84
N GLY A 262 -18.68 7.67 28.97
CA GLY A 262 -18.55 9.11 28.73
C GLY A 262 -17.56 9.81 29.66
N ALA A 263 -16.83 9.08 30.51
CA ALA A 263 -15.85 9.64 31.43
C ALA A 263 -14.62 10.15 30.65
N LEU A 264 -14.16 11.36 30.99
CA LEU A 264 -12.99 11.96 30.34
C LEU A 264 -11.71 11.26 30.79
N LEU A 265 -10.98 10.72 29.82
CA LEU A 265 -9.69 10.07 30.00
C LEU A 265 -8.52 11.02 29.71
N GLY A 266 -8.73 11.99 28.82
CA GLY A 266 -7.73 13.00 28.46
C GLY A 266 -8.29 14.06 27.49
N THR A 267 -7.55 15.15 27.34
CA THR A 267 -7.80 16.27 26.41
C THR A 267 -6.51 16.63 25.70
#